data_AF-A0A932UAW2-F1
#
_entry.id   AF-A0A932UAW2-F1
#
_cell.length_a   1.000
_cell.length_b   1.000
_cell.length_c   1.000
_cell.angle_alpha   90.00
_cell.angle_beta   90.00
_cell.angle_gamma   90.00
#
_symmetry.space_group_name_H-M   'P 1'
#
loop_
_entity.id
_entity.type
_entity.pdbx_description
1 polymer ?
#
loop_
_entity_poly.entity_id
_entity_poly.type
_entity_poly.pdbx_seq_one_letter_code
_entity_poly.pdbx_strand_id
1 'polypeptide(L)'
;MAISTALRALLLLGLLLSSLPASPIKAQTSGRQTFRDFGYGDLTARTMFGSLDYFFPVPRAQVPQASSQLELVVSHSPLLVSDRSTLTVVANGQSVTSVLLTPENRSRARIVVPLPTEGFSGNGYYVQIQFALRLTRD
;
A
#
# COMPACT_ATOMS: atom_id res chain seq x y z
N MET A 1 74.63 -12.75 -2.34
CA MET A 1 73.21 -12.98 -2.00
C MET A 1 72.46 -11.67 -2.20
N ALA A 2 71.78 -11.48 -3.33
CA ALA A 2 71.01 -10.28 -3.62
C ALA A 2 69.60 -10.72 -4.07
N ILE A 3 68.64 -10.67 -3.16
CA ILE A 3 67.26 -11.02 -3.42
C ILE A 3 66.53 -9.75 -3.87
N SER A 4 66.28 -9.69 -5.19
CA SER A 4 65.11 -9.13 -5.87
C SER A 4 64.32 -8.02 -5.18
N THR A 5 64.51 -6.78 -5.65
CA THR A 5 63.70 -5.59 -5.35
C THR A 5 62.32 -5.58 -6.01
N ALA A 6 61.99 -6.58 -6.84
CA ALA A 6 60.71 -6.65 -7.56
C ALA A 6 59.53 -7.18 -6.72
N LEU A 7 59.80 -7.75 -5.54
CA LEU A 7 58.75 -8.42 -4.72
C LEU A 7 58.15 -7.55 -3.62
N ARG A 8 58.64 -6.31 -3.41
CA ARG A 8 58.14 -5.42 -2.34
C ARG A 8 57.02 -4.47 -2.77
N ALA A 9 56.80 -4.28 -4.07
CA ALA A 9 55.74 -3.40 -4.57
C ALA A 9 54.36 -4.07 -4.66
N LEU A 10 54.28 -5.40 -4.51
CA LEU A 10 53.02 -6.16 -4.71
C LEU A 10 52.26 -6.45 -3.39
N LEU A 11 52.84 -6.15 -2.23
CA LEU A 11 52.25 -6.46 -0.92
C LEU A 11 51.49 -5.29 -0.26
N LEU A 12 51.49 -4.10 -0.86
CA LEU A 12 50.81 -2.92 -0.31
C LEU A 12 49.48 -2.59 -1.00
N LEU A 13 49.14 -3.26 -2.11
CA LEU A 13 47.85 -3.06 -2.81
C LEU A 13 46.76 -4.05 -2.37
N GLY A 14 47.12 -5.11 -1.65
CA GLY A 14 46.19 -6.19 -1.26
C GLY A 14 45.38 -5.97 0.02
N LEU A 15 45.59 -4.86 0.74
CA LEU A 15 45.07 -4.68 2.11
C LEU A 15 44.02 -3.57 2.26
N LEU A 16 43.55 -2.94 1.18
CA LEU A 16 42.57 -1.84 1.26
C LEU A 16 41.11 -2.18 0.90
N LEU A 17 40.79 -3.44 0.57
CA LEU A 17 39.43 -3.82 0.14
C LEU A 17 38.51 -4.43 1.21
N SER A 18 38.94 -4.55 2.47
CA SER A 18 38.21 -5.34 3.48
C SER A 18 37.25 -4.55 4.38
N SER A 19 37.00 -3.27 4.15
CA SER A 19 36.12 -2.46 5.01
C SER A 19 35.04 -1.72 4.24
N LEU A 20 34.18 -2.45 3.53
CA LEU A 20 32.85 -1.91 3.23
C LEU A 20 32.01 -2.10 4.51
N PRO A 21 31.54 -1.02 5.17
CA PRO A 21 30.54 -1.19 6.21
C PRO A 21 29.31 -1.81 5.54
N ALA A 22 28.95 -3.02 5.95
CA ALA A 22 27.67 -3.58 5.62
C ALA A 22 26.63 -2.65 6.24
N SER A 23 26.00 -1.80 5.41
CA SER A 23 24.85 -1.02 5.85
C SER A 23 23.85 -2.02 6.42
N PRO A 24 23.39 -1.86 7.68
CA PRO A 24 22.39 -2.75 8.21
C PRO A 24 21.18 -2.64 7.29
N ILE A 25 20.86 -3.74 6.60
CA ILE A 25 19.57 -3.87 5.92
C ILE A 25 18.57 -3.73 7.05
N LYS A 26 17.92 -2.56 7.15
CA LYS A 26 16.75 -2.42 8.03
C LYS A 26 15.80 -3.52 7.58
N ALA A 27 15.69 -4.57 8.37
CA ALA A 27 14.69 -5.61 8.18
C ALA A 27 13.35 -4.86 8.06
N GLN A 28 12.78 -4.86 6.86
CA GLN A 28 11.48 -4.26 6.63
C GLN A 28 10.51 -5.09 7.45
N THR A 29 10.10 -4.53 8.59
CA THR A 29 9.11 -5.14 9.44
C THR A 29 7.88 -5.40 8.60
N SER A 30 7.50 -6.67 8.46
CA SER A 30 6.13 -7.07 8.14
C SER A 30 5.23 -6.37 9.16
N GLY A 31 4.68 -5.22 8.80
CA GLY A 31 4.18 -4.25 9.77
C GLY A 31 3.15 -3.33 9.13
N ARG A 32 2.23 -2.83 9.95
CA ARG A 32 1.16 -1.93 9.54
C ARG A 32 1.75 -0.70 8.86
N GLN A 33 1.44 -0.53 7.59
CA GLN A 33 1.66 0.72 6.85
C GLN A 33 0.34 1.49 6.75
N THR A 34 0.45 2.80 6.57
CA THR A 34 -0.68 3.72 6.47
C THR A 34 -0.67 4.42 5.12
N PHE A 35 -1.80 5.01 4.76
CA PHE A 35 -1.93 5.84 3.55
C PHE A 35 -0.88 6.97 3.49
N ARG A 36 -0.52 7.56 4.63
CA ARG A 36 0.50 8.64 4.70
C ARG A 36 1.91 8.16 4.36
N ASP A 37 2.24 6.91 4.67
CA ASP A 37 3.55 6.33 4.33
C ASP A 37 3.77 6.25 2.82
N PHE A 38 2.68 6.28 2.05
CA PHE A 38 2.66 6.32 0.59
C PHE A 38 2.34 7.71 0.01
N GLY A 39 2.33 8.75 0.84
CA GLY A 39 2.10 10.13 0.42
C GLY A 39 0.62 10.54 0.28
N TYR A 40 -0.32 9.70 0.71
CA TYR A 40 -1.74 10.03 0.66
C TYR A 40 -2.20 10.72 1.95
N GLY A 41 -2.89 11.84 1.79
CA GLY A 41 -3.66 12.50 2.84
C GLY A 41 -5.13 12.08 2.83
N ASP A 42 -5.94 12.83 3.56
CA ASP A 42 -7.40 12.65 3.52
C ASP A 42 -7.91 13.21 2.18
N LEU A 43 -8.65 12.38 1.44
CA LEU A 43 -9.29 12.76 0.18
C LEU A 43 -10.80 12.90 0.36
N THR A 44 -11.42 13.84 -0.37
CA THR A 44 -12.86 14.07 -0.33
C THR A 44 -13.45 13.98 -1.73
N ALA A 45 -14.34 13.02 -1.93
CA ALA A 45 -15.17 12.94 -3.13
C ALA A 45 -16.39 13.88 -3.04
N ARG A 46 -16.71 14.57 -4.13
CA ARG A 46 -17.87 15.50 -4.23
C ARG A 46 -18.80 15.24 -5.41
N THR A 47 -18.51 14.23 -6.23
CA THR A 47 -19.31 13.84 -7.39
C THR A 47 -20.26 12.70 -7.04
N MET A 48 -21.36 12.57 -7.78
CA MET A 48 -22.33 11.48 -7.62
C MET A 48 -21.71 10.11 -7.90
N PHE A 49 -20.77 10.02 -8.84
CA PHE A 49 -20.08 8.79 -9.18
C PHE A 49 -18.60 9.07 -9.42
N GLY A 50 -17.76 8.12 -9.03
CA GLY A 50 -16.33 8.18 -9.32
C GLY A 50 -15.53 7.15 -8.55
N SER A 51 -14.21 7.28 -8.64
CA SER A 51 -13.26 6.51 -7.85
C SER A 51 -12.20 7.41 -7.23
N LEU A 52 -11.65 6.95 -6.12
CA LEU A 52 -10.34 7.39 -5.62
C LEU A 52 -9.36 6.24 -5.80
N ASP A 53 -8.26 6.51 -6.48
CA ASP A 53 -7.30 5.48 -6.85
C ASP A 53 -6.05 5.58 -5.99
N TYR A 54 -5.58 4.43 -5.52
CA TYR A 54 -4.40 4.29 -4.70
C TYR A 54 -3.51 3.18 -5.26
N PHE A 55 -2.21 3.39 -5.18
CA PHE A 55 -1.22 2.35 -5.43
C PHE A 55 -0.39 2.12 -4.17
N PHE A 56 -0.34 0.86 -3.74
CA PHE A 56 0.45 0.39 -2.59
C PHE A 56 1.53 -0.57 -3.09
N PRO A 57 2.78 -0.10 -3.27
CA PRO A 57 3.87 -0.96 -3.70
C PRO A 57 4.15 -2.04 -2.64
N VAL A 58 4.34 -3.27 -3.12
CA VAL A 58 4.80 -4.39 -2.29
C VAL A 58 6.21 -4.72 -2.77
N PRO A 59 7.22 -4.73 -1.88
CA PRO A 59 8.58 -5.09 -2.24
C PRO A 59 8.65 -6.48 -2.90
N ARG A 60 9.48 -6.63 -3.94
CA ARG A 60 9.60 -7.90 -4.71
C ARG A 60 9.97 -9.13 -3.88
N ALA A 61 10.62 -8.92 -2.72
CA ALA A 61 10.98 -9.99 -1.80
C ALA A 61 9.82 -10.40 -0.86
N GLN A 62 8.68 -9.71 -0.91
CA GLN A 62 7.52 -9.94 -0.07
C GLN A 62 6.36 -10.50 -0.89
N VAL A 63 5.62 -11.43 -0.28
CA VAL A 63 4.40 -11.99 -0.84
C VAL A 63 3.26 -11.67 0.13
N PRO A 64 2.15 -11.06 -0.33
CA PRO A 64 0.99 -10.84 0.52
C PRO A 64 0.46 -12.16 1.08
N GLN A 65 0.16 -12.17 2.38
CA GLN A 65 -0.46 -13.32 3.04
C GLN A 65 -1.99 -13.22 2.92
N ALA A 66 -2.70 -14.34 3.05
CA ALA A 66 -4.17 -14.36 3.03
C ALA A 66 -4.81 -13.51 4.15
N SER A 67 -4.08 -13.23 5.23
CA SER A 67 -4.48 -12.35 6.33
C SER A 67 -4.21 -10.86 6.06
N SER A 68 -3.65 -10.51 4.90
CA SER A 68 -3.36 -9.12 4.55
C SER A 68 -4.66 -8.35 4.37
N GLN A 69 -4.74 -7.18 5.00
CA GLN A 69 -5.96 -6.37 4.99
C GLN A 69 -5.62 -4.89 4.84
N LEU A 70 -6.50 -4.18 4.14
CA LEU A 70 -6.55 -2.73 4.10
C LEU A 70 -7.63 -2.26 5.07
N GLU A 71 -7.29 -1.35 5.97
CA GLU A 71 -8.27 -0.68 6.82
C GLU A 71 -8.55 0.71 6.25
N LEU A 72 -9.78 0.93 5.82
CA LEU A 72 -10.26 2.21 5.31
C LEU A 72 -11.06 2.94 6.39
N VAL A 73 -10.74 4.22 6.63
CA VAL A 73 -11.51 5.09 7.52
C VAL A 73 -12.27 6.10 6.68
N VAL A 74 -13.60 6.03 6.70
CA VAL A 74 -14.48 6.86 5.85
C VAL A 74 -15.47 7.65 6.70
N SER A 75 -15.84 8.82 6.21
CA SER A 75 -17.02 9.54 6.65
C SER A 75 -17.82 9.98 5.43
N HIS A 76 -19.14 10.11 5.56
CA HIS A 76 -19.99 10.55 4.47
C HIS A 76 -21.09 11.51 4.93
N SER A 77 -21.71 12.19 3.97
CA SER A 77 -22.78 13.16 4.24
C SER A 77 -24.01 12.47 4.85
N PRO A 78 -24.68 13.09 5.84
CA PRO A 78 -25.97 12.61 6.36
C PRO A 78 -27.11 12.78 5.34
N LEU A 79 -26.89 13.50 4.24
CA LEU A 79 -27.88 13.73 3.18
C LEU A 79 -27.94 12.59 2.16
N LEU A 80 -27.05 11.59 2.27
CA LEU A 80 -27.06 10.45 1.36
C LEU A 80 -28.29 9.57 1.59
N VAL A 81 -28.87 9.11 0.49
CA VAL A 81 -29.94 8.12 0.46
C VAL A 81 -29.30 6.74 0.60
N SER A 82 -29.45 6.13 1.78
CA SER A 82 -28.65 4.97 2.21
C SER A 82 -28.83 3.71 1.39
N ASP A 83 -30.04 3.45 0.89
CA ASP A 83 -30.35 2.29 0.03
C ASP A 83 -29.90 2.48 -1.43
N ARG A 84 -29.34 3.64 -1.76
CA ARG A 84 -28.86 3.97 -3.11
C ARG A 84 -27.42 4.48 -3.15
N SER A 85 -26.78 4.62 -1.98
CA SER A 85 -25.42 5.15 -1.88
C SER A 85 -24.47 4.05 -1.43
N THR A 86 -23.42 3.81 -2.20
CA THR A 86 -22.48 2.71 -1.99
C THR A 86 -21.04 3.19 -2.00
N LEU A 87 -20.21 2.44 -1.29
CA LEU A 87 -18.76 2.44 -1.44
C LEU A 87 -18.31 1.01 -1.74
N THR A 88 -17.59 0.84 -2.84
CA THR A 88 -17.05 -0.43 -3.30
C THR A 88 -15.53 -0.33 -3.39
N VAL A 89 -14.84 -1.28 -2.76
CA VAL A 89 -13.39 -1.40 -2.81
C VAL A 89 -13.02 -2.45 -3.84
N VAL A 90 -12.26 -2.02 -4.85
CA VAL A 90 -11.74 -2.86 -5.91
C VAL A 90 -10.22 -2.96 -5.75
N ALA A 91 -9.67 -4.16 -5.64
CA ALA A 91 -8.23 -4.39 -5.54
C ALA A 91 -7.77 -5.21 -6.74
N ASN A 92 -6.78 -4.72 -7.48
CA ASN A 92 -6.25 -5.34 -8.69
C ASN A 92 -7.35 -5.75 -9.70
N GLY A 93 -8.40 -4.93 -9.82
CA GLY A 93 -9.52 -5.18 -10.72
C GLY A 93 -10.63 -6.09 -10.17
N GLN A 94 -10.46 -6.65 -8.98
CA GLN A 94 -11.48 -7.48 -8.32
C GLN A 94 -12.25 -6.69 -7.27
N SER A 95 -13.59 -6.68 -7.35
CA SER A 95 -14.44 -6.15 -6.28
C SER A 95 -14.33 -7.02 -5.04
N VAL A 96 -13.81 -6.45 -3.95
CA VAL A 96 -13.54 -7.19 -2.71
C VAL A 96 -14.61 -6.96 -1.66
N THR A 97 -15.06 -5.72 -1.51
CA THR A 97 -16.03 -5.34 -0.48
C THR A 97 -16.91 -4.21 -1.01
N SER A 98 -18.21 -4.29 -0.73
CA SER A 98 -19.15 -3.21 -1.01
C SER A 98 -20.04 -2.99 0.21
N VAL A 99 -20.29 -1.73 0.55
CA VAL A 99 -21.13 -1.34 1.68
C VAL A 99 -22.12 -0.26 1.28
N LEU A 100 -23.31 -0.31 1.86
CA LEU A 100 -24.23 0.83 1.86
C LEU A 100 -23.69 1.93 2.78
N LEU A 101 -23.89 3.18 2.40
CA LEU A 101 -23.55 4.35 3.22
C LEU A 101 -24.76 4.75 4.07
N THR A 102 -24.78 4.30 5.31
CA THR A 102 -25.92 4.37 6.23
C THR A 102 -25.61 5.28 7.44
N PRO A 103 -26.61 5.71 8.21
CA PRO A 103 -26.36 6.51 9.42
C PRO A 103 -25.38 5.84 10.41
N GLU A 104 -25.38 4.51 10.47
CA GLU A 104 -24.56 3.71 11.38
C GLU A 104 -23.06 3.75 11.03
N ASN A 105 -22.71 3.95 9.75
CA ASN A 105 -21.32 4.03 9.28
C ASN A 105 -20.93 5.43 8.77
N ARG A 106 -21.65 6.46 9.23
CA ARG A 106 -21.49 7.85 8.79
C ARG A 106 -20.18 8.52 9.18
N SER A 107 -19.69 8.27 10.39
CA SER A 107 -18.57 9.03 10.97
C SER A 107 -17.42 8.12 11.31
N ARG A 108 -16.27 8.35 10.65
CA ARG A 108 -15.01 7.62 10.84
C ARG A 108 -15.20 6.10 10.91
N ALA A 109 -16.09 5.58 10.08
CA ALA A 109 -16.34 4.15 9.98
C ALA A 109 -15.10 3.44 9.48
N ARG A 110 -14.79 2.30 10.11
CA ARG A 110 -13.68 1.43 9.73
C ARG A 110 -14.21 0.30 8.87
N ILE A 111 -13.73 0.22 7.63
CA ILE A 111 -14.03 -0.85 6.70
C ILE A 111 -12.76 -1.69 6.55
N VAL A 112 -12.83 -2.94 6.97
CA VAL A 112 -11.72 -3.90 6.83
C VAL A 112 -11.90 -4.62 5.51
N VAL A 113 -10.91 -4.50 4.63
CA VAL A 113 -10.94 -5.05 3.27
C VAL A 113 -9.85 -6.12 3.18
N PRO A 114 -10.20 -7.40 2.98
CA PRO A 114 -9.20 -8.44 2.75
C PRO A 114 -8.50 -8.20 1.41
N LEU A 115 -7.18 -8.24 1.36
CA LEU A 115 -6.46 -8.07 0.10
C LEU A 115 -6.33 -9.42 -0.62
N PRO A 116 -6.83 -9.56 -1.85
CA PRO A 116 -6.76 -10.83 -2.57
C PRO A 116 -5.31 -11.19 -2.88
N THR A 117 -4.94 -12.44 -2.66
CA THR A 117 -3.63 -12.98 -3.05
C THR A 117 -3.65 -13.58 -4.45
N GLU A 118 -4.83 -14.00 -4.91
CA GLU A 118 -5.03 -14.50 -6.28
C GLU A 118 -4.79 -13.39 -7.31
N GLY A 119 -4.07 -13.72 -8.39
CA GLY A 119 -3.76 -12.76 -9.44
C GLY A 119 -2.78 -11.65 -9.04
N PHE A 120 -2.14 -11.72 -7.87
CA PHE A 120 -1.13 -10.74 -7.45
C PHE A 120 0.10 -10.77 -8.38
N SER A 121 0.41 -9.63 -9.00
CA SER A 121 1.44 -9.49 -10.04
C SER A 121 2.85 -9.17 -9.51
N GLY A 122 3.04 -9.05 -8.20
CA GLY A 122 4.36 -8.80 -7.59
C GLY A 122 4.77 -7.33 -7.47
N ASN A 123 4.03 -6.39 -8.07
CA ASN A 123 4.39 -4.96 -8.04
C ASN A 123 3.72 -4.18 -6.90
N GLY A 124 2.58 -4.66 -6.40
CA GLY A 124 1.76 -3.96 -5.41
C GLY A 124 0.27 -4.18 -5.61
N TYR A 125 -0.52 -3.43 -4.85
CA TYR A 125 -1.97 -3.37 -5.00
C TYR A 125 -2.38 -2.05 -5.63
N TYR A 126 -3.11 -2.13 -6.75
CA TYR A 126 -3.90 -1.03 -7.25
C TYR A 126 -5.29 -1.12 -6.62
N VAL A 127 -5.64 -0.14 -5.79
CA VAL A 127 -6.90 -0.11 -5.05
C VAL A 127 -7.73 1.07 -5.52
N GLN A 128 -8.96 0.80 -5.93
CA GLN A 128 -9.95 1.83 -6.25
C GLN A 128 -11.04 1.82 -5.19
N ILE A 129 -11.35 3.00 -4.67
CA ILE A 129 -12.52 3.24 -3.84
C ILE A 129 -13.58 3.83 -4.76
N GLN A 130 -14.40 2.98 -5.35
CA GLN A 130 -15.51 3.37 -6.19
C GLN A 130 -16.70 3.77 -5.33
N PHE A 131 -17.43 4.81 -5.72
CA PHE A 131 -18.57 5.28 -4.97
C PHE A 131 -19.72 5.70 -5.89
N ALA A 132 -20.93 5.46 -5.40
CA ALA A 132 -22.17 6.03 -5.91
C ALA A 132 -22.83 6.79 -4.76
N LEU A 133 -23.02 8.10 -4.91
CA LEU A 133 -23.52 9.01 -3.90
C LEU A 133 -24.83 9.60 -4.40
N ARG A 134 -25.94 9.27 -3.72
CA ARG A 134 -27.28 9.73 -4.09
C ARG A 134 -27.84 10.63 -3.01
N LEU A 135 -28.34 11.81 -3.39
CA LEU A 135 -28.98 12.76 -2.48
C LEU A 135 -30.51 12.72 -2.58
N THR A 136 -31.05 12.03 -3.58
CA THR A 136 -32.46 12.02 -3.94
C THR A 136 -32.91 10.60 -4.33
N ARG A 137 -34.23 10.37 -4.33
CA ARG A 137 -34.88 9.06 -4.57
C ARG A 137 -35.55 8.92 -5.93
N ASP A 138 -35.51 9.98 -6.71
CA ASP A 138 -36.05 10.10 -8.07
C ASP A 138 -35.37 9.16 -9.07
#